data_AF-A0A7X9IKE9-F1
#
_entry.id   AF-A0A7X9IKE9-F1
#
_cell.length_a   1.000
_cell.length_b   1.000
_cell.length_c   1.000
_cell.angle_alpha   90.00
_cell.angle_beta   90.00
_cell.angle_gamma   90.00
#
_symmetry.space_group_name_H-M   'P 1'
#
loop_
_entity.id
_entity.type
_entity.pdbx_description
1 polymer ?
#
loop_
_entity_poly.entity_id
_entity_poly.type
_entity_poly.pdbx_seq_one_letter_code
_entity_poly.pdbx_strand_id
1 'polypeptide(L)' 'MKILITGGAGFIGSNLVYHLSKQRPSWKLHVLDALTYAGNLENLASLLNSKSINFHKVDICDAKAIDALFEKEHFDIVFH' A
#
# COMPACT_ATOMS: atom_id res chain seq x y z
N MET A 1 -8.01 4.20 -11.30
CA MET A 1 -8.42 4.17 -9.88
C MET A 1 -7.18 4.14 -9.02
N LYS A 2 -7.17 4.85 -7.89
CA LYS A 2 -6.13 4.85 -6.87
C LYS A 2 -6.63 4.06 -5.66
N ILE A 3 -5.87 3.03 -5.29
CA ILE A 3 -6.25 2.08 -4.25
C ILE A 3 -5.23 2.17 -3.12
N LEU A 4 -5.70 2.31 -1.89
CA LEU A 4 -4.87 2.23 -0.70
C LEU A 4 -5.05 0.85 -0.05
N ILE A 5 -3.93 0.17 0.24
CA ILE A 5 -3.89 -1.06 1.03
C ILE A 5 -3.09 -0.76 2.30
N THR A 6 -3.74 -0.80 3.46
CA THR A 6 -3.02 -0.70 4.74
C THR A 6 -2.52 -2.06 5.18
N GLY A 7 -1.42 -2.13 5.94
CA GLY A 7 -0.84 -3.42 6.35
C GLY A 7 -0.31 -4.24 5.17
N GLY A 8 -0.04 -3.58 4.03
CA GLY A 8 0.29 -4.24 2.77
C GLY A 8 1.68 -4.90 2.75
N ALA A 9 2.53 -4.69 3.75
CA ALA A 9 3.80 -5.42 3.90
C ALA A 9 3.63 -6.73 4.72
N GLY A 10 2.46 -6.97 5.32
CA GLY A 10 2.12 -8.22 6.00
C GLY A 10 1.80 -9.37 5.04
N PHE A 11 1.45 -10.53 5.58
CA PHE A 11 1.22 -11.76 4.79
C PHE A 11 0.05 -11.62 3.79
N ILE A 12 -1.15 -11.34 4.27
CA ILE A 12 -2.35 -11.21 3.42
C ILE A 12 -2.26 -9.96 2.57
N GLY A 13 -1.87 -8.83 3.17
CA GLY A 13 -1.76 -7.54 2.49
C GLY A 13 -0.83 -7.60 1.27
N SER A 14 0.36 -8.19 1.41
CA SER A 14 1.30 -8.29 0.28
C SER A 14 0.77 -9.17 -0.85
N ASN A 15 0.13 -10.29 -0.52
CA ASN A 15 -0.51 -11.15 -1.52
C ASN A 15 -1.65 -10.44 -2.26
N LEU A 16 -2.45 -9.63 -1.55
CA LEU A 16 -3.48 -8.80 -2.17
C LEU A 16 -2.86 -7.78 -3.14
N VAL A 17 -1.75 -7.14 -2.76
CA VAL A 17 -1.05 -6.18 -3.63
C VAL A 17 -0.55 -6.88 -4.91
N TYR A 18 0.03 -8.08 -4.81
CA TYR A 18 0.42 -8.88 -5.99
C TYR A 18 -0.76 -9.29 -6.85
N HIS A 19 -1.86 -9.70 -6.22
CA HIS A 19 -3.05 -10.13 -6.94
C HIS A 19 -3.63 -8.95 -7.73
N LEU A 20 -3.79 -7.78 -7.11
CA LEU A 20 -4.31 -6.59 -7.76
C LEU A 20 -3.37 -6.05 -8.83
N SER A 21 -2.05 -6.09 -8.63
CA SER A 21 -1.10 -5.59 -9.65
C SER A 21 -1.16 -6.41 -10.94
N LYS A 22 -1.44 -7.71 -10.85
CA LYS A 22 -1.62 -8.60 -12.00
C LYS A 22 -3.01 -8.50 -12.62
N GLN A 23 -4.07 -8.52 -11.79
CA GLN A 23 -5.45 -8.56 -12.27
C GLN A 23 -5.97 -7.20 -12.73
N ARG A 24 -5.42 -6.11 -12.18
CA ARG A 24 -5.87 -4.73 -12.42
C ARG A 24 -4.65 -3.83 -12.73
N PRO A 25 -3.93 -4.06 -13.84
CA PRO A 25 -2.68 -3.33 -14.13
C PRO A 25 -2.88 -1.83 -14.37
N SER A 26 -4.11 -1.37 -14.65
CA SER A 26 -4.43 0.05 -14.78
C SER A 26 -4.71 0.76 -13.44
N TRP A 27 -4.77 0.01 -12.34
CA TRP A 27 -4.97 0.58 -11.01
C TRP A 27 -3.64 1.07 -10.44
N LYS A 28 -3.67 2.23 -9.80
CA LYS A 28 -2.53 2.78 -9.07
C LYS A 28 -2.61 2.26 -7.64
N LEU A 29 -1.70 1.36 -7.28
CA LEU A 29 -1.70 0.74 -5.96
C LEU A 29 -0.77 1.51 -5.02
N HIS A 30 -1.29 1.88 -3.86
CA HIS A 30 -0.58 2.53 -2.78
C HIS A 30 -0.61 1.59 -1.58
N VAL A 31 0.56 1.28 -1.03
CA VAL A 31 0.71 0.47 0.16
C VAL A 31 1.10 1.37 1.31
N LEU A 32 0.34 1.34 2.40
CA LEU A 32 0.68 2.00 3.64
C LEU A 32 0.97 0.94 4.70
N ASP A 33 2.11 1.04 5.36
CA ASP A 33 2.48 0.10 6.41
C ASP A 33 3.40 0.77 7.45
N ALA A 34 3.15 0.50 8.73
CA ALA A 34 3.99 0.99 9.82
C ALA A 34 5.33 0.22 9.91
N LEU A 35 5.43 -0.94 9.25
CA LEU A 35 6.54 -1.89 9.33
C LEU A 35 6.84 -2.28 10.78
N THR A 36 5.79 -2.72 11.49
CA THR A 36 5.94 -3.37 12.79
C THR A 36 6.60 -4.75 12.62
N TYR A 37 6.70 -5.54 13.69
CA TYR A 37 7.35 -6.86 13.65
C TYR A 37 6.77 -7.81 12.57
N ALA A 38 5.50 -7.66 12.20
CA ALA A 38 4.82 -8.50 11.22
C ALA A 38 4.92 -7.97 9.78
N GLY A 39 5.39 -6.73 9.59
CA GLY A 39 5.55 -6.11 8.28
C GLY A 39 6.95 -6.37 7.71
N ASN A 40 7.03 -6.87 6.47
CA ASN A 40 8.30 -7.13 5.82
C ASN A 40 8.32 -6.58 4.39
N LEU A 41 9.19 -5.59 4.13
CA LEU A 41 9.36 -4.98 2.81
C LEU A 41 9.83 -5.98 1.74
N GLU A 42 10.53 -7.04 2.13
CA GLU A 42 10.95 -8.09 1.19
C GLU A 42 9.76 -8.77 0.52
N ASN A 43 8.60 -8.83 1.19
CA ASN A 43 7.37 -9.32 0.57
C ASN A 43 7.00 -8.50 -0.67
N LEU A 44 7.33 -7.21 -0.72
CA LEU A 44 6.99 -6.30 -1.82
C LEU A 44 8.17 -5.97 -2.73
N ALA A 45 9.36 -6.55 -2.51
CA ALA A 45 10.60 -6.16 -3.18
C ALA A 45 10.48 -6.12 -4.71
N SER A 46 9.87 -7.13 -5.32
CA SER A 46 9.73 -7.19 -6.78
C SER A 46 8.86 -6.05 -7.34
N LEU A 47 7.78 -5.67 -6.65
CA LEU A 47 6.88 -4.60 -7.06
C LEU A 47 7.48 -3.20 -6.82
N LEU A 48 8.29 -3.06 -5.77
CA LEU A 48 9.04 -1.83 -5.49
C LEU A 48 10.12 -1.61 -6.55
N ASN A 49 10.88 -2.66 -6.89
CA ASN A 49 11.93 -2.60 -7.91
C ASN A 49 11.37 -2.26 -9.30
N SER A 50 10.19 -2.78 -9.64
CA SER A 50 9.50 -2.45 -10.89
C SER A 50 8.73 -1.12 -10.84
N LYS A 51 8.73 -0.42 -9.70
CA LYS A 51 7.95 0.81 -9.45
C LYS A 51 6.45 0.65 -9.76
N SER A 52 5.92 -0.55 -9.56
CA SER A 52 4.51 -0.86 -9.83
C SER A 52 3.58 -0.42 -8.70
N ILE A 53 4.14 -0.04 -7.54
CA ILE A 53 3.40 0.43 -6.38
C ILE A 53 4.05 1.68 -5.78
N ASN A 54 3.25 2.48 -5.07
CA ASN A 54 3.73 3.56 -4.21
C ASN A 54 3.71 3.09 -2.75
N PHE A 55 4.83 3.14 -2.05
CA PHE A 55 4.91 2.70 -0.65
C PHE A 55 5.01 3.91 0.31
N HIS A 56 4.23 3.87 1.38
CA HIS A 56 4.15 4.88 2.42
C HIS A 56 4.43 4.24 3.78
N LYS A 57 5.58 4.54 4.37
CA LYS A 57 5.89 4.08 5.73
C LYS A 57 5.22 5.02 6.75
N VAL A 58 3.99 4.70 7.14
CA VAL A 58 3.16 5.53 8.01
C VAL A 58 2.36 4.64 8.95
N ASP A 59 2.22 5.06 10.20
CA ASP A 59 1.28 4.45 11.15
C ASP A 59 -0.12 5.03 10.91
N ILE A 60 -1.12 4.17 10.77
CA ILE A 60 -2.52 4.60 10.61
C ILE A 60 -3.04 5.43 11.79
N CYS A 61 -2.40 5.34 12.96
CA CYS A 61 -2.73 6.17 14.11
C CYS A 61 -2.24 7.63 13.96
N ASP A 62 -1.35 7.94 13.01
CA ASP A 62 -0.93 9.32 12.71
C ASP A 62 -1.97 10.02 11.82
N ALA A 63 -3.01 10.55 12.47
CA ALA A 63 -4.12 11.24 11.78
C ALA A 63 -3.63 12.35 10.82
N LYS A 64 -2.61 13.11 11.19
CA LYS A 64 -2.11 14.21 10.35
C LYS A 64 -1.45 13.67 9.07
N ALA A 65 -0.66 12.60 9.19
CA ALA A 65 -0.04 11.97 8.03
C ALA A 65 -1.08 11.32 7.12
N ILE A 66 -2.11 10.68 7.70
CA ILE A 66 -3.22 10.09 6.94
C ILE A 66 -4.01 11.17 6.21
N ASP A 67 -4.42 12.25 6.88
CA ASP A 67 -5.16 13.35 6.25
C ASP A 67 -4.38 13.95 5.09
N ALA A 68 -3.07 14.23 5.29
CA ALA A 68 -2.21 14.75 4.23
C ALA A 68 -2.07 13.78 3.05
N LEU A 69 -2.05 12.47 3.31
CA LEU A 69 -1.95 11.46 2.26
C LEU A 69 -3.25 11.34 1.46
N PHE A 70 -4.40 11.37 2.12
CA PHE A 70 -5.71 11.33 1.46
C PHE A 70 -5.96 12.59 0.62
N GLU A 71 -5.56 13.76 1.12
CA GLU A 71 -5.65 15.03 0.38
C GLU A 71 -4.73 15.01 -0.85
N LYS A 72 -3.53 14.46 -0.74
CA LYS A 72 -2.59 14.37 -1.86
C LYS A 72 -3.02 13.38 -2.92
N GLU A 73 -3.46 12.19 -2.50
CA GLU A 73 -3.65 11.08 -3.42
C GLU A 73 -5.09 10.93 -3.90
N HIS A 74 -6.11 11.33 -3.13
CA HIS A 74 -7.53 11.12 -3.46
C HIS A 74 -7.84 9.66 -3.82
N PHE A 75 -7.81 8.77 -2.83
CA PHE A 75 -8.06 7.34 -3.03
C PHE A 75 -9.53 7.05 -3.35
N ASP A 76 -9.76 6.12 -4.28
CA ASP A 76 -11.11 5.65 -4.64
C ASP A 76 -11.58 4.51 -3.74
N ILE A 77 -10.66 3.64 -3.31
CA ILE A 77 -10.94 2.43 -2.51
C ILE A 77 -9.84 2.25 -1.46
N VAL A 78 -10.24 1.83 -0.27
CA VAL A 78 -9.35 1.44 0.83
C VAL A 78 -9.60 -0.03 1.19
N PHE A 79 -8.52 -0.81 1.26
CA PHE A 79 -8.49 -2.11 1.91
C PHE A 79 -7.77 -1.96 3.25
N HIS A 80 -8.48 -2.26 4.35
CA HIS A 80 -7.94 -2.22 5.71
C HIS A 80 -7.66 -3.63 6.23
#